data_AF-A0A923TP88-F1
#
_entry.id   AF-A0A923TP88-F1
#
_cell.length_a   1.000
_cell.length_b   1.000
_cell.length_c   1.000
_cell.angle_alpha   90.00
_cell.angle_beta   90.00
_cell.angle_gamma   90.00
#
_symmetry.space_group_name_H-M   'P 1'
#
loop_
_entity.id
_entity.type
_entity.pdbx_description
1 polymer ?
#
loop_
_entity_poly.entity_id
_entity_poly.type
_entity_poly.pdbx_seq_one_letter_code
_entity_poly.pdbx_strand_id
1 'polypeptide(L)' 'IGAVRGIDPETGHYFDDTKRYIEASKILSDADRAQIYEGNARRVFPRLDAALKAQGR' A
#
# COMPACT_ATOMS: atom_id res chain seq x y z
N ILE A 1 -16.59 7.81 -3.23
CA ILE A 1 -16.03 8.66 -2.16
C ILE A 1 -14.53 8.46 -2.23
N GLY A 2 -13.84 9.32 -2.97
CA GLY A 2 -12.41 9.19 -3.27
C GLY A 2 -11.69 10.46 -2.83
N ALA A 3 -10.43 10.30 -2.47
CA ALA A 3 -9.55 11.31 -1.90
C ALA A 3 -9.70 12.72 -2.48
N VAL A 4 -9.58 13.71 -1.60
CA VAL A 4 -9.43 15.11 -1.97
C VAL A 4 -8.20 15.21 -2.87
N ARG A 5 -8.38 15.73 -4.10
CA ARG A 5 -7.28 16.04 -5.04
C ARG A 5 -6.52 17.29 -4.59
N GLY A 6 -6.16 17.35 -3.31
CA GLY A 6 -5.45 18.43 -2.68
C GLY A 6 -3.98 18.08 -2.53
N ILE A 7 -3.14 19.06 -2.79
CA ILE A 7 -1.73 19.01 -2.43
C ILE A 7 -1.61 19.56 -1.01
N ASP A 8 -0.97 18.81 -0.14
CA ASP A 8 -0.59 19.25 1.18
C ASP A 8 0.43 20.39 1.07
N PRO A 9 0.09 21.62 1.50
CA PRO A 9 0.99 22.76 1.37
C PRO A 9 2.24 22.64 2.25
N GLU A 10 2.23 21.80 3.30
CA GLU A 10 3.37 21.62 4.20
C GLU A 10 4.42 20.69 3.59
N THR A 11 3.99 19.70 2.82
CA THR A 11 4.87 18.65 2.30
C THR A 11 5.03 18.67 0.79
N GLY A 12 4.14 19.35 0.06
CA GLY A 12 4.11 19.38 -1.40
C GLY A 12 3.63 18.08 -2.05
N HIS A 13 3.08 17.15 -1.26
CA HIS A 13 2.58 15.85 -1.74
C HIS A 13 1.05 15.81 -1.76
N TYR A 14 0.47 14.92 -2.56
CA TYR A 14 -0.96 14.68 -2.46
C TYR A 14 -1.31 14.04 -1.12
N PHE A 15 -2.42 14.48 -0.51
CA PHE A 15 -2.91 13.90 0.74
C PHE A 15 -3.23 12.40 0.63
N ASP A 16 -3.46 11.90 -0.58
CA ASP A 16 -3.80 10.51 -0.85
C ASP A 16 -2.64 9.64 -1.32
N ASP A 17 -1.43 10.20 -1.38
CA ASP A 17 -0.20 9.43 -1.57
C ASP A 17 0.16 8.70 -0.26
N THR A 18 -0.75 7.81 0.15
CA THR A 18 -0.72 7.12 1.45
C THR A 18 0.44 6.15 1.58
N LYS A 19 1.04 5.70 0.45
CA LYS A 19 2.26 4.91 0.46
C LYS A 19 3.37 5.62 1.23
N ARG A 20 3.48 6.95 1.10
CA ARG A 20 4.49 7.75 1.82
C ARG A 20 4.39 7.61 3.33
N TYR A 21 3.18 7.51 3.86
CA TYR A 21 2.97 7.34 5.30
C TYR A 21 3.45 5.97 5.79
N ILE A 22 3.26 4.92 4.99
CA ILE A 22 3.72 3.56 5.31
C ILE A 22 5.25 3.47 5.22
N GLU A 23 5.86 4.07 4.18
CA GLU A 23 7.31 4.14 4.04
C GLU A 23 7.98 4.91 5.19
N ALA A 24 7.43 6.07 5.56
CA ALA A 24 7.99 6.93 6.61
C ALA A 24 7.76 6.38 8.03
N SER A 25 6.93 5.36 8.20
CA SER A 25 6.61 4.80 9.51
C SER A 25 7.85 4.21 10.18
N LYS A 26 8.19 4.70 11.38
CA LYS A 26 9.30 4.16 12.20
C LYS A 26 8.92 2.93 13.02
N ILE A 27 7.64 2.56 13.01
CA ILE A 27 7.09 1.44 13.79
C ILE A 27 7.18 0.13 13.00
N LEU A 28 7.03 0.21 11.67
CA LEU A 28 6.93 -0.96 10.80
C LEU A 28 8.31 -1.51 10.47
N SER A 29 8.46 -2.84 10.51
CA SER A 29 9.56 -3.54 9.87
C SER A 29 9.33 -3.66 8.36
N ASP A 30 10.37 -4.04 7.61
CA ASP A 30 10.24 -4.29 6.17
C ASP A 30 9.32 -5.47 5.88
N ALA A 31 9.30 -6.47 6.77
CA ALA A 31 8.36 -7.58 6.69
C ALA A 31 6.90 -7.10 6.87
N ASP A 32 6.65 -6.19 7.82
CA ASP A 32 5.31 -5.62 8.02
C ASP A 32 4.87 -4.79 6.82
N ARG A 33 5.78 -3.98 6.25
CA ARG A 33 5.50 -3.23 5.02
C ARG A 33 5.14 -4.16 3.87
N ALA A 34 5.88 -5.26 3.67
CA ALA A 34 5.55 -6.26 2.65
C ALA A 34 4.17 -6.91 2.88
N GLN A 35 3.79 -7.14 4.13
CA GLN A 35 2.44 -7.62 4.47
C GLN A 35 1.36 -6.59 4.14
N ILE A 36 1.59 -5.31 4.43
CA ILE A 36 0.65 -4.22 4.11
C ILE A 36 0.50 -4.04 2.60
N TYR A 37 1.61 -4.07 1.86
CA TYR A 37 1.60 -3.82 0.42
C TYR A 37 1.03 -4.98 -0.40
N GLU A 38 1.24 -6.22 0.02
CA GLU A 38 0.84 -7.37 -0.80
C GLU A 38 0.34 -8.56 0.03
N GLY A 39 1.09 -8.99 1.05
CA GLY A 39 0.85 -10.27 1.72
C GLY A 39 -0.57 -10.42 2.28
N ASN A 40 -1.05 -9.39 2.99
CA ASN A 40 -2.40 -9.36 3.53
C ASN A 40 -3.46 -9.33 2.43
N ALA A 41 -3.25 -8.56 1.36
CA ALA A 41 -4.18 -8.49 0.25
C ALA A 41 -4.32 -9.85 -0.46
N ARG A 42 -3.21 -10.53 -0.76
CA ARG A 42 -3.24 -11.87 -1.37
C ARG A 42 -3.95 -12.89 -0.49
N ARG A 43 -3.73 -12.84 0.82
CA ARG A 43 -4.43 -13.71 1.79
C ARG A 43 -5.94 -13.45 1.86
N VAL A 44 -6.35 -12.18 1.87
CA VAL A 44 -7.77 -11.78 1.98
C VAL A 44 -8.52 -11.95 0.66
N PHE A 45 -7.82 -11.85 -0.48
CA PHE A 45 -8.38 -12.01 -1.82
C PHE A 45 -7.77 -13.22 -2.55
N PRO A 46 -8.18 -14.47 -2.24
CA PRO A 46 -7.57 -15.67 -2.82
C PRO A 46 -7.60 -15.75 -4.35
N ARG A 47 -8.60 -15.14 -5.01
CA ARG A 47 -8.67 -15.07 -6.48
C ARG A 47 -7.57 -14.19 -7.08
N LEU A 48 -7.19 -13.12 -6.38
CA LEU A 48 -6.07 -12.27 -6.77
C LEU A 48 -4.75 -13.05 -6.63
N ASP A 49 -4.57 -13.74 -5.50
CA ASP A 49 -3.39 -14.58 -5.28
C ASP A 49 -3.22 -15.65 -6.36
N ALA A 50 -4.28 -16.39 -6.69
CA ALA A 50 -4.26 -17.40 -7.74
C ALA A 50 -3.90 -16.80 -9.11
N ALA A 51 -4.45 -15.64 -9.45
CA ALA A 51 -4.14 -14.95 -10.71
C ALA A 51 -2.68 -14.49 -10.79
N LEU A 52 -2.12 -13.98 -9.69
CA LEU A 52 -0.70 -13.59 -9.62
C LEU A 52 0.23 -14.80 -9.73
N LYS A 53 -0.09 -15.90 -9.04
CA LYS A 53 0.66 -17.17 -9.16
C LYS A 53 0.67 -17.70 -10.59
N ALA A 54 -0.46 -17.64 -11.29
CA ALA A 54 -0.54 -18.03 -12.70
C ALA A 54 0.33 -17.17 -13.63
N GLN A 55 0.69 -15.94 -13.20
CA GLN A 55 1.61 -15.04 -13.91
C GLN A 55 3.07 -15.20 -13.46
N GLY A 56 3.39 -16.14 -12.56
CA GLY A 56 4.73 -16.34 -12.02
C GLY A 56 5.14 -15.34 -10.92
N ARG A 57 4.15 -14.77 -10.21
CA ARG A 57 4.32 -13.79 -9.13
C ARG A 57 3.85 -14.29 -7.76
#